data_AF-A0AAW9DJQ5-F1
#
_entry.id   AF-A0AAW9DJQ5-F1
#
_cell.length_a   1.000
_cell.length_b   1.000
_cell.length_c   1.000
_cell.angle_alpha   90.00
_cell.angle_beta   90.00
_cell.angle_gamma   90.00
#
_symmetry.space_group_name_H-M   'P 1'
#
loop_
_entity.id
_entity.type
_entity.pdbx_description
1 polymer ?
#
loop_
_entity_poly.entity_id
_entity_poly.type
_entity_poly.pdbx_seq_one_letter_code
_entity_poly.pdbx_strand_id
1 'polypeptide(L)'
;AVATKIARRLSHRLEPQNRFPEEEVVYIALHLISKTQLEVEKSSDRLLLRQALFEVLGRYDDEYGYQFSHDFSLIEGLLTHLEVLVERLRHNLHIDNPLLDDIKTTYHDIFDLTQSLMAELSVFHSYSLSESEIAYVALHLMASLERQKEKYKLNVLVICATGYGSAQMLKNRIKNELGQQVSI
;
A
#
# COMPACT_ATOMS: atom_id res chain seq x y z
N ALA A 1 2.81 -0.84 27.80
CA ALA A 1 3.00 0.25 28.79
C ALA A 1 3.71 1.49 28.20
N VAL A 2 4.93 1.36 27.64
CA VAL A 2 5.69 2.51 27.09
C VAL A 2 5.06 3.08 25.82
N ALA A 3 4.65 2.24 24.87
CA ALA A 3 4.05 2.69 23.61
C ALA A 3 2.73 3.45 23.80
N THR A 4 1.85 3.01 24.70
CA THR A 4 0.62 3.74 25.10
C THR A 4 0.95 5.11 25.68
N LYS A 5 2.03 5.21 26.46
CA LYS A 5 2.51 6.48 27.02
C LYS A 5 3.06 7.41 25.92
N ILE A 6 3.69 6.85 24.89
CA ILE A 6 4.15 7.60 23.71
C ILE A 6 2.96 8.07 22.88
N ALA A 7 2.00 7.19 22.56
CA ALA A 7 0.79 7.52 21.81
C ALA A 7 -0.02 8.63 22.49
N ARG A 8 -0.23 8.55 23.81
CA ARG A 8 -0.91 9.61 24.59
C ARG A 8 -0.15 10.93 24.59
N ARG A 9 1.19 10.89 24.61
CA ARG A 9 2.02 12.11 24.49
C ARG A 9 1.94 12.73 23.10
N LEU A 10 1.86 11.92 22.04
CA LEU A 10 1.68 12.38 20.67
C LEU A 10 0.30 13.04 20.49
N SER A 11 -0.76 12.39 20.98
CA SER A 11 -2.11 12.97 20.97
C SER A 11 -2.14 14.37 21.59
N HIS A 12 -1.56 14.53 22.78
CA HIS A 12 -1.51 15.82 23.47
C HIS A 12 -0.68 16.89 22.71
N ARG A 13 0.29 16.48 21.88
CA ARG A 13 1.16 17.41 21.14
C ARG A 13 0.59 17.82 19.79
N LEU A 14 -0.13 16.93 19.11
CA LEU A 14 -0.64 17.15 17.76
C LEU A 14 -1.99 17.85 17.77
N GLU A 15 -2.88 17.46 18.69
CA GLU A 15 -4.20 18.09 18.85
C GLU A 15 -4.46 18.43 20.32
N PRO A 16 -3.89 19.54 20.84
CA PRO A 16 -4.03 19.89 22.26
C PRO A 16 -5.48 20.19 22.68
N GLN A 17 -6.38 20.45 21.73
CA GLN A 17 -7.80 20.72 21.99
C GLN A 17 -8.72 19.50 21.79
N ASN A 18 -8.22 18.41 21.19
CA ASN A 18 -9.00 17.21 20.93
C ASN A 18 -8.16 15.96 21.25
N ARG A 19 -8.48 15.27 22.35
CA ARG A 19 -7.78 14.03 22.69
C ARG A 19 -8.19 12.96 21.70
N PHE A 20 -7.20 12.21 21.21
CA PHE A 20 -7.45 11.01 20.42
C PHE A 20 -8.34 10.07 21.25
N PRO A 21 -9.37 9.47 20.65
CA PRO A 21 -10.11 8.37 21.25
C PRO A 21 -9.16 7.30 21.80
N GLU A 22 -9.55 6.60 22.88
CA GLU A 22 -8.70 5.53 23.43
C GLU A 22 -8.44 4.43 22.38
N GLU A 23 -9.35 4.21 21.44
CA GLU A 23 -9.17 3.32 20.29
C GLU A 23 -7.96 3.72 19.42
N GLU A 24 -7.81 5.01 19.10
CA GLU A 24 -6.67 5.52 18.33
C GLU A 24 -5.36 5.48 19.13
N VAL A 25 -5.42 5.74 20.43
CA VAL A 25 -4.26 5.59 21.32
C VAL A 25 -3.79 4.14 21.34
N VAL A 26 -4.71 3.18 21.41
CA VAL A 26 -4.42 1.75 21.34
C VAL A 26 -3.88 1.38 19.96
N TYR A 27 -4.48 1.89 18.88
CA TYR A 27 -4.02 1.67 17.51
C TYR A 27 -2.58 2.13 17.29
N ILE A 28 -2.25 3.36 17.70
CA ILE A 28 -0.90 3.92 17.60
C ILE A 28 0.07 3.16 18.52
N ALA A 29 -0.34 2.87 19.75
CA ALA A 29 0.49 2.11 20.68
C ALA A 29 0.83 0.73 20.14
N LEU A 30 -0.14 0.06 19.52
CA LEU A 30 0.06 -1.23 18.89
C LEU A 30 1.00 -1.13 17.70
N HIS A 31 0.83 -0.13 16.83
CA HIS A 31 1.75 0.12 15.72
C HIS A 31 3.19 0.38 16.18
N LEU A 32 3.36 1.06 17.32
CA LEU A 32 4.67 1.28 17.93
C LEU A 32 5.25 -0.02 18.50
N ILE A 33 4.43 -0.83 19.18
CA ILE A 33 4.84 -2.13 19.75
C ILE A 33 5.20 -3.12 18.65
N SER A 34 4.37 -3.24 17.62
CA SER A 34 4.61 -4.15 16.51
C SER A 34 5.90 -3.79 15.77
N LYS A 35 6.17 -2.49 15.57
CA LYS A 35 7.44 -2.01 14.99
C LYS A 35 8.65 -2.22 15.89
N THR A 36 8.51 -2.23 17.21
CA THR A 36 9.62 -2.48 18.14
C THR A 36 9.87 -3.97 18.41
N GLN A 37 8.84 -4.82 18.34
CA GLN A 37 8.98 -6.27 18.49
C GLN A 37 9.52 -6.99 17.23
N LEU A 38 9.59 -6.30 16.09
CA LEU A 38 10.17 -6.85 14.85
C LEU A 38 11.67 -7.16 14.95
N GLU A 39 12.40 -6.61 15.92
CA GLU A 39 13.87 -6.74 15.95
C GLU A 39 14.41 -8.04 16.59
N VAL A 40 13.62 -8.84 17.33
CA VAL A 40 14.22 -9.90 18.18
C VAL A 40 13.73 -11.34 17.92
N GLU A 41 12.51 -11.57 17.40
CA GLU A 41 11.96 -12.95 17.25
C GLU A 41 11.48 -13.34 15.83
N LYS A 42 11.41 -12.42 14.86
CA LYS A 42 10.56 -12.55 13.65
C LYS A 42 11.25 -12.98 12.33
N SER A 43 12.54 -13.34 12.32
CA SER A 43 13.26 -13.58 11.05
C SER A 43 12.72 -14.77 10.23
N SER A 44 12.28 -15.85 10.90
CA SER A 44 11.78 -17.06 10.23
C SER A 44 10.37 -16.88 9.66
N ASP A 45 9.44 -16.32 10.44
CA ASP A 45 8.05 -16.10 10.01
C ASP A 45 7.97 -15.08 8.87
N ARG A 46 8.77 -14.01 8.94
CA ARG A 46 8.88 -13.02 7.86
C ARG A 46 9.38 -13.65 6.57
N LEU A 47 10.37 -14.55 6.65
CA LEU A 47 10.92 -15.22 5.48
C LEU A 47 9.88 -16.12 4.81
N LEU A 48 9.12 -16.89 5.59
CA LEU A 48 8.03 -17.74 5.07
C LEU A 48 6.93 -16.89 4.43
N LEU A 49 6.50 -15.80 5.09
CA LEU A 49 5.52 -14.88 4.53
C LEU A 49 6.02 -14.23 3.23
N ARG A 50 7.31 -13.85 3.18
CA ARG A 50 7.96 -13.32 1.97
C ARG A 50 7.94 -14.33 0.83
N GLN A 51 8.27 -15.59 1.10
CA GLN A 51 8.24 -16.66 0.10
C GLN A 51 6.82 -16.87 -0.44
N ALA A 52 5.84 -17.04 0.44
CA ALA A 52 4.45 -17.22 0.05
C ALA A 52 3.91 -16.03 -0.75
N LEU A 53 4.19 -14.79 -0.30
CA LEU A 53 3.78 -13.58 -1.01
C LEU A 53 4.41 -13.50 -2.41
N PHE A 54 5.71 -13.79 -2.52
CA PHE A 54 6.40 -13.75 -3.81
C PHE A 54 5.85 -14.79 -4.79
N GLU A 55 5.53 -15.99 -4.31
CA GLU A 55 4.93 -17.06 -5.11
C GLU A 55 3.52 -16.69 -5.61
N VAL A 56 2.66 -16.16 -4.73
CA VAL A 56 1.31 -15.72 -5.10
C VAL A 56 1.37 -14.57 -6.10
N LEU A 57 2.19 -13.55 -5.83
CA LEU A 57 2.35 -12.42 -6.75
C LEU A 57 2.92 -12.85 -8.11
N GLY A 58 3.86 -13.80 -8.13
CA GLY A 58 4.39 -14.36 -9.36
C GLY A 58 3.33 -15.04 -10.22
N ARG A 59 2.44 -15.83 -9.60
CA ARG A 59 1.31 -16.42 -10.33
C ARG A 59 0.34 -15.38 -10.87
N TYR A 60 0.10 -14.31 -10.12
CA TYR A 60 -0.80 -13.23 -10.55
C TYR A 60 -0.19 -12.42 -11.70
N ASP A 61 1.14 -12.27 -11.72
CA ASP A 61 1.86 -11.71 -12.87
C ASP A 61 1.64 -12.56 -14.12
N ASP A 62 1.72 -13.89 -14.01
CA ASP A 62 1.50 -14.82 -15.13
C ASP A 62 0.04 -14.88 -15.60
N GLU A 63 -0.92 -14.90 -14.66
CA GLU A 63 -2.34 -15.09 -14.95
C GLU A 63 -3.02 -13.82 -15.48
N TYR A 64 -2.67 -12.65 -14.92
CA TYR A 64 -3.33 -11.39 -15.23
C TYR A 64 -2.44 -10.39 -15.99
N GLY A 65 -1.17 -10.73 -16.23
CA GLY A 65 -0.21 -9.87 -16.94
C GLY A 65 0.32 -8.70 -16.13
N TYR A 66 0.25 -8.78 -14.79
CA TYR A 66 0.83 -7.78 -13.90
C TYR A 66 2.35 -7.94 -13.77
N GLN A 67 2.98 -6.97 -13.09
CA GLN A 67 4.42 -7.03 -12.73
C GLN A 67 4.63 -6.79 -11.22
N PHE A 68 3.71 -7.26 -10.39
CA PHE A 68 3.75 -7.11 -8.94
C PHE A 68 4.97 -7.76 -8.30
N SER A 69 5.36 -8.95 -8.73
CA SER A 69 6.55 -9.64 -8.20
C SER A 69 7.86 -8.91 -8.53
N HIS A 70 7.83 -7.99 -9.50
CA HIS A 70 8.96 -7.15 -9.91
C HIS A 70 8.96 -5.78 -9.21
N ASP A 71 7.91 -5.45 -8.45
CA ASP A 71 7.81 -4.21 -7.70
C ASP A 71 8.29 -4.41 -6.25
N PHE A 72 9.56 -4.09 -6.02
CA PHE A 72 10.17 -4.20 -4.69
C PHE A 72 9.46 -3.33 -3.64
N SER A 73 8.94 -2.15 -4.03
CA SER A 73 8.20 -1.28 -3.11
C SER A 73 6.86 -1.88 -2.72
N LEU A 74 6.20 -2.59 -3.64
CA LEU A 74 5.01 -3.36 -3.33
C LEU A 74 5.32 -4.48 -2.33
N ILE A 75 6.33 -5.29 -2.62
CA ILE A 75 6.68 -6.46 -1.80
C ILE A 75 7.04 -6.05 -0.37
N GLU A 76 7.96 -5.11 -0.17
CA GLU A 76 8.35 -4.68 1.18
C GLU A 76 7.22 -3.95 1.91
N GLY A 77 6.40 -3.18 1.17
CA GLY A 77 5.23 -2.51 1.69
C GLY A 77 4.19 -3.50 2.22
N LEU A 78 3.85 -4.51 1.41
CA LEU A 78 2.94 -5.58 1.80
C LEU A 78 3.51 -6.40 2.94
N LEU A 79 4.78 -6.79 2.91
CA LEU A 79 5.38 -7.56 4.02
C LEU A 79 5.24 -6.82 5.35
N THR A 80 5.60 -5.54 5.36
CA THR A 80 5.48 -4.71 6.56
C THR A 80 4.03 -4.58 7.01
N HIS A 81 3.10 -4.37 6.08
CA HIS A 81 1.68 -4.24 6.40
C HIS A 81 1.10 -5.56 6.95
N LEU A 82 1.37 -6.67 6.28
CA LEU A 82 0.85 -7.99 6.63
C LEU A 82 1.43 -8.49 7.96
N GLU A 83 2.70 -8.22 8.28
CA GLU A 83 3.28 -8.51 9.59
C GLU A 83 2.52 -7.81 10.73
N VAL A 84 2.15 -6.54 10.52
CA VAL A 84 1.39 -5.77 11.50
C VAL A 84 -0.07 -6.23 11.55
N LEU A 85 -0.66 -6.57 10.40
CA LEU A 85 -2.01 -7.13 10.31
C LEU A 85 -2.11 -8.45 11.07
N VAL A 86 -1.18 -9.39 10.89
CA VAL A 86 -1.17 -10.65 11.64
C VAL A 86 -1.14 -10.39 13.15
N GLU A 87 -0.34 -9.42 13.60
CA GLU A 87 -0.29 -9.04 15.02
C GLU A 87 -1.62 -8.45 15.52
N ARG A 88 -2.29 -7.66 14.69
CA ARG A 88 -3.63 -7.10 14.98
C ARG A 88 -4.66 -8.20 15.10
N LEU A 89 -4.69 -9.12 14.14
CA LEU A 89 -5.63 -10.24 14.11
C LEU A 89 -5.41 -11.20 15.29
N ARG A 90 -4.16 -11.47 15.69
CA ARG A 90 -3.84 -12.25 16.91
C ARG A 90 -4.46 -11.67 18.17
N HIS A 91 -4.62 -10.35 18.22
CA HIS A 91 -5.22 -9.64 19.34
C HIS A 91 -6.70 -9.28 19.12
N ASN A 92 -7.33 -9.79 18.05
CA ASN A 92 -8.71 -9.46 17.64
C ASN A 92 -8.95 -7.95 17.49
N LEU A 93 -7.95 -7.23 16.97
CA LEU A 93 -8.02 -5.81 16.70
C LEU A 93 -8.32 -5.59 15.23
N HIS A 94 -9.42 -4.89 14.95
CA HIS A 94 -9.87 -4.54 13.61
C HIS A 94 -9.75 -3.04 13.39
N ILE A 95 -9.50 -2.65 12.14
CA ILE A 95 -9.57 -1.25 11.73
C ILE A 95 -10.50 -1.06 10.55
N ASP A 96 -11.12 0.11 10.50
CA ASP A 96 -11.95 0.52 9.40
C ASP A 96 -11.12 1.30 8.38
N ASN A 97 -11.31 0.96 7.11
CA ASN A 97 -10.72 1.71 6.02
C ASN A 97 -11.73 2.77 5.58
N PRO A 98 -11.44 4.07 5.75
CA PRO A 98 -12.37 5.14 5.38
C PRO A 98 -12.61 5.23 3.87
N LEU A 99 -11.80 4.54 3.05
CA LEU A 99 -11.92 4.48 1.60
C LEU A 99 -12.56 3.18 1.11
N LEU A 100 -13.09 2.33 2.01
CA LEU A 100 -13.62 1.01 1.64
C LEU A 100 -14.65 1.09 0.51
N ASP A 101 -15.66 1.93 0.66
CA ASP A 101 -16.74 2.06 -0.32
C ASP A 101 -16.22 2.59 -1.67
N ASP A 102 -15.31 3.57 -1.65
CA ASP A 102 -14.70 4.11 -2.87
C ASP A 102 -13.88 3.03 -3.60
N ILE A 103 -13.14 2.20 -2.86
CA ILE A 103 -12.34 1.11 -3.41
C ILE A 103 -13.25 0.04 -4.02
N LYS A 104 -14.30 -0.37 -3.32
CA LYS A 104 -15.24 -1.39 -3.81
C LYS A 104 -16.03 -0.91 -5.03
N THR A 105 -16.37 0.37 -5.10
CA THR A 105 -17.18 0.91 -6.20
C THR A 105 -16.33 1.27 -7.42
N THR A 106 -15.17 1.89 -7.22
CA THR A 106 -14.35 2.41 -8.32
C THR A 106 -13.30 1.41 -8.79
N TYR A 107 -12.79 0.58 -7.89
CA TYR A 107 -11.68 -0.35 -8.12
C TYR A 107 -12.07 -1.79 -7.75
N HIS A 108 -13.31 -2.17 -8.07
CA HIS A 108 -13.89 -3.48 -7.73
C HIS A 108 -13.00 -4.65 -8.14
N ASP A 109 -12.47 -4.62 -9.37
CA ASP A 109 -11.59 -5.68 -9.89
C ASP A 109 -10.34 -5.86 -9.03
N ILE A 110 -9.74 -4.77 -8.54
CA ILE A 110 -8.57 -4.82 -7.69
C ILE A 110 -8.93 -5.29 -6.27
N PHE A 111 -10.11 -4.90 -5.78
CA PHE A 111 -10.61 -5.39 -4.50
C PHE A 111 -10.80 -6.92 -4.51
N ASP A 112 -11.44 -7.45 -5.55
CA ASP A 112 -11.67 -8.89 -5.72
C ASP A 112 -10.37 -9.67 -5.93
N LEU A 113 -9.45 -9.12 -6.72
CA LEU A 113 -8.09 -9.64 -6.87
C LEU A 113 -7.38 -9.72 -5.52
N THR A 114 -7.50 -8.66 -4.71
CA THR A 114 -6.89 -8.60 -3.38
C THR A 114 -7.50 -9.63 -2.44
N GLN A 115 -8.83 -9.79 -2.46
CA GLN A 115 -9.52 -10.79 -1.66
C GLN A 115 -9.03 -12.20 -2.00
N SER A 116 -8.89 -12.51 -3.29
CA SER A 116 -8.38 -13.80 -3.77
C SER A 116 -6.95 -14.03 -3.32
N LEU A 117 -6.06 -13.04 -3.52
CA LEU A 117 -4.67 -13.08 -3.09
C LEU A 117 -4.56 -13.33 -1.58
N MET A 118 -5.39 -12.65 -0.78
CA MET A 118 -5.39 -12.82 0.68
C MET A 118 -5.87 -14.20 1.13
N ALA A 119 -6.85 -14.77 0.44
CA ALA A 119 -7.32 -16.12 0.71
C ALA A 119 -6.25 -17.19 0.45
N GLU A 120 -5.30 -16.93 -0.44
CA GLU A 120 -4.23 -17.87 -0.78
C GLU A 120 -3.05 -17.85 0.22
N LEU A 121 -2.98 -16.85 1.10
CA LEU A 121 -1.94 -16.79 2.13
C LEU A 121 -2.34 -17.60 3.36
N SER A 122 -1.67 -18.75 3.54
CA SER A 122 -1.86 -19.71 4.64
C SER A 122 -1.95 -19.07 6.03
N VAL A 123 -1.14 -18.04 6.28
CA VAL A 123 -1.09 -17.32 7.57
C VAL A 123 -2.43 -16.70 7.98
N PHE A 124 -3.32 -16.39 7.02
CA PHE A 124 -4.60 -15.74 7.30
C PHE A 124 -5.77 -16.70 7.46
N HIS A 125 -5.61 -18.00 7.19
CA HIS A 125 -6.71 -18.97 7.16
C HIS A 125 -7.40 -19.18 8.51
N SER A 126 -6.69 -18.95 9.62
CA SER A 126 -7.25 -19.04 10.98
C SER A 126 -7.95 -17.76 11.44
N TYR A 127 -7.98 -16.71 10.61
CA TYR A 127 -8.51 -15.41 10.97
C TYR A 127 -9.66 -15.01 10.05
N SER A 128 -10.61 -14.24 10.58
CA SER A 128 -11.63 -13.58 9.76
C SER A 128 -11.10 -12.23 9.31
N LEU A 129 -10.79 -12.08 8.03
CA LEU A 129 -10.41 -10.80 7.44
C LEU A 129 -11.66 -9.96 7.17
N SER A 130 -11.70 -8.73 7.67
CA SER A 130 -12.75 -7.79 7.30
C SER A 130 -12.46 -7.18 5.93
N GLU A 131 -13.51 -6.69 5.27
CA GLU A 131 -13.36 -5.99 3.98
C GLU A 131 -12.45 -4.76 4.10
N SER A 132 -12.44 -4.09 5.25
CA SER A 132 -11.53 -2.98 5.55
C SER A 132 -10.05 -3.38 5.48
N GLU A 133 -9.68 -4.56 6.00
CA GLU A 133 -8.30 -5.04 5.90
C GLU A 133 -7.92 -5.37 4.45
N ILE A 134 -8.84 -5.98 3.71
CA ILE A 134 -8.67 -6.25 2.26
C ILE A 134 -8.46 -4.94 1.52
N ALA A 135 -9.25 -3.90 1.82
CA ALA A 135 -9.13 -2.59 1.21
C ALA A 135 -7.77 -1.92 1.49
N TYR A 136 -7.19 -2.10 2.68
CA TYR A 136 -5.84 -1.60 2.95
C TYR A 136 -4.77 -2.30 2.11
N VAL A 137 -4.90 -3.61 1.91
CA VAL A 137 -4.01 -4.37 1.01
C VAL A 137 -4.22 -3.96 -0.45
N ALA A 138 -5.46 -3.69 -0.86
CA ALA A 138 -5.78 -3.24 -2.22
C ALA A 138 -5.10 -1.91 -2.55
N LEU A 139 -4.98 -1.00 -1.58
CA LEU A 139 -4.21 0.26 -1.74
C LEU A 139 -2.76 0.02 -2.14
N HIS A 140 -2.11 -1.03 -1.63
CA HIS A 140 -0.76 -1.37 -2.03
C HIS A 140 -0.68 -1.83 -3.49
N LEU A 141 -1.60 -2.71 -3.92
CA LEU A 141 -1.67 -3.17 -5.31
C LEU A 141 -1.95 -2.00 -6.27
N MET A 142 -2.94 -1.16 -5.96
CA MET A 142 -3.26 0.03 -6.76
C MET A 142 -2.06 0.97 -6.90
N ALA A 143 -1.32 1.21 -5.81
CA ALA A 143 -0.11 2.03 -5.86
C ALA A 143 0.98 1.41 -6.74
N SER A 144 1.08 0.07 -6.79
CA SER A 144 1.99 -0.62 -7.70
C SER A 144 1.58 -0.46 -9.16
N LEU A 145 0.30 -0.65 -9.48
CA LEU A 145 -0.23 -0.45 -10.82
C LEU A 145 -0.01 0.98 -11.30
N GLU A 146 -0.18 1.96 -10.42
CA GLU A 146 0.06 3.36 -10.77
C GLU A 146 1.54 3.61 -11.09
N ARG A 147 2.48 3.10 -10.27
CA ARG A 147 3.92 3.16 -10.57
C ARG A 147 4.29 2.47 -11.89
N GLN A 148 3.66 1.34 -12.20
CA GLN A 148 3.89 0.65 -13.46
C GLN A 148 3.46 1.50 -14.65
N LYS A 149 2.30 2.17 -14.60
CA LYS A 149 1.90 3.13 -15.64
C LYS A 149 2.93 4.24 -15.84
N GLU A 150 3.53 4.73 -14.75
CA GLU A 150 4.57 5.75 -14.85
C GLU A 150 5.85 5.26 -15.55
N LYS A 151 6.19 3.98 -15.41
CA LYS A 151 7.35 3.36 -16.06
C LYS A 151 7.20 3.29 -17.58
N TYR A 152 5.97 3.26 -18.10
CA TYR A 152 5.69 3.21 -19.53
C TYR A 152 5.52 4.59 -20.18
N LYS A 153 5.86 5.69 -19.48
CA LYS A 153 5.85 7.03 -20.07
C LYS A 153 6.91 7.16 -21.15
N LEU A 154 6.52 7.66 -22.33
CA LEU A 154 7.46 7.95 -23.41
C LEU A 154 8.28 9.20 -23.06
N ASN A 155 9.61 9.09 -23.12
CA ASN A 155 10.49 10.25 -22.99
C ASN A 155 10.57 11.01 -24.32
N VAL A 156 10.11 12.25 -24.34
CA VAL A 156 9.99 13.09 -25.54
C VAL A 156 10.92 14.28 -25.43
N LEU A 157 11.83 14.46 -26.38
CA LEU A 157 12.63 15.68 -26.49
C LEU A 157 12.03 16.62 -27.54
N VAL A 158 11.63 17.82 -27.13
CA VAL A 158 11.09 18.83 -28.05
C VAL A 158 12.20 19.72 -28.58
N ILE A 159 12.46 19.64 -29.89
CA ILE A 159 13.41 20.49 -30.60
C ILE A 159 12.63 21.44 -31.52
N CYS A 160 12.83 22.74 -31.37
CA CYS A 160 12.17 23.75 -32.20
C CYS A 160 13.20 24.72 -32.79
N ALA A 161 13.20 24.84 -34.12
CA ALA A 161 14.11 25.73 -34.84
C ALA A 161 13.79 27.23 -34.63
N THR A 162 12.58 27.57 -34.21
CA THR A 162 12.11 28.97 -34.08
C THR A 162 12.34 29.57 -32.69
N GLY A 163 13.01 28.85 -31.78
CA GLY A 163 13.40 29.35 -30.46
C GLY A 163 12.61 28.77 -29.27
N TYR A 164 13.03 29.13 -28.06
CA TYR A 164 12.57 28.54 -26.80
C TYR A 164 11.07 28.73 -26.53
N GLY A 165 10.50 29.89 -26.89
CA GLY A 165 9.08 30.17 -26.67
C GLY A 165 8.16 29.20 -27.41
N SER A 166 8.43 28.96 -28.71
CA SER A 166 7.69 28.00 -29.52
C SER A 166 7.89 26.56 -29.03
N ALA A 167 9.11 26.21 -28.58
CA ALA A 167 9.37 24.91 -27.96
C ALA A 167 8.52 24.69 -26.70
N GLN A 168 8.38 25.70 -25.84
CA GLN A 168 7.53 25.61 -24.64
C GLN A 168 6.04 25.49 -24.97
N MET A 169 5.54 26.21 -25.97
CA MET A 169 4.14 26.05 -26.43
C MET A 169 3.88 24.63 -26.94
N LEU A 170 4.79 24.09 -27.75
CA LEU A 170 4.68 22.73 -28.28
C LEU A 170 4.77 21.69 -27.15
N LYS A 171 5.72 21.85 -26.21
CA LYS A 171 5.84 21.03 -25.00
C LYS A 171 4.51 20.97 -24.23
N ASN A 172 3.92 22.13 -23.94
CA ASN A 172 2.67 22.21 -23.19
C ASN A 172 1.51 21.58 -23.95
N ARG A 173 1.47 21.72 -25.29
CA ARG A 173 0.42 21.09 -26.09
C ARG A 173 0.53 19.57 -26.09
N ILE A 174 1.73 19.02 -26.30
CA ILE A 174 1.98 17.57 -26.22
C ILE A 174 1.59 17.05 -24.82
N LYS A 175 1.94 17.77 -23.75
CA LYS A 175 1.58 17.39 -22.38
C LYS A 175 0.06 17.40 -22.15
N ASN A 176 -0.68 18.34 -22.74
CA ASN A 176 -2.14 18.40 -22.60
C ASN A 176 -2.87 17.31 -23.40
N GLU A 177 -2.40 17.00 -24.61
CA GLU A 177 -3.04 16.00 -25.48
C GLU A 177 -2.73 14.56 -25.04
N LEU A 178 -1.51 14.30 -24.57
CA LEU A 178 -1.04 12.95 -24.20
C LEU A 178 -1.03 12.70 -22.68
N GLY A 179 -1.23 13.75 -21.87
CA GLY A 179 -1.40 13.65 -20.42
C GLY A 179 -0.28 12.87 -19.72
N GLN A 180 -0.69 11.84 -18.98
CA GLN A 180 0.23 10.98 -18.22
C GLN A 180 1.00 9.97 -19.06
N GLN A 181 0.84 9.93 -20.39
CA GLN A 181 1.54 8.95 -21.25
C GLN A 181 2.95 9.39 -21.66
N VAL A 182 3.31 10.66 -21.42
CA VAL A 182 4.58 11.24 -21.86
C VAL A 182 5.30 11.96 -20.73
N SER A 183 6.63 11.91 -20.80
CA SER A 183 7.56 12.71 -20.01
C SER A 183 8.36 13.57 -20.98
N ILE A 184 8.30 14.90 -20.85
CA ILE A 184 8.86 15.86 -21.82
C ILE A 184 9.89 16.76 -21.16
#